data_AF-A0A850U367-F1
#
_entry.id   AF-A0A850U367-F1
#
_cell.length_a   1.000
_cell.length_b   1.000
_cell.length_c   1.000
_cell.angle_alpha   90.00
_cell.angle_beta   90.00
_cell.angle_gamma   90.00
#
_symmetry.space_group_name_H-M   'P 1'
#
loop_
_entity.id
_entity.type
_entity.pdbx_description
1 polymer ?
#
loop_
_entity_poly.entity_id
_entity_poly.type
_entity_poly.pdbx_seq_one_letter_code
_entity_poly.pdbx_strand_id
1 'polypeptide(L)'
;FRKLGLSLAKDDIVQLKEAYKWIIHPQLSEELGVPADGKSLFEVSVVFAHPETDEECHFLATACPDCFKPAKNKQSVFTRMAVIKALEKIKEEDFLKHFPCPPCSPKNLCVALEIQCNNGAVFVAGRYNKYSRNLPQTPWIIDGERKLESSVEELISEHLMAAFKADSFNFSSSGREDVDVRTLGNGRPFAIELVNPRRIHFTAEEMKGLQQTINNSSDKIKVRDLQLVTRSAIGRMKEGEEEKTKTYSALIWTDKAIQKEDIAFLDDIKELKLDQKTPLRVLHRRPLAVRCRIIHTMKSEYIDEHHFRLHLKTQAGTYIKEFVHGDFGRTKPSVGSLLNSTADILELDVESVDVDWPPALDN
;
A
#
# COMPACT_ATOMS: atom_id res chain seq x y z
N PHE A 1 -36.47 -14.31 39.67
CA PHE A 1 -35.07 -13.98 40.00
C PHE A 1 -34.91 -13.40 41.41
N ARG A 2 -35.50 -12.26 41.81
CA ARG A 2 -35.47 -11.82 43.24
C ARG A 2 -36.11 -12.79 44.27
N LYS A 3 -37.05 -13.64 43.84
CA LYS A 3 -37.68 -14.67 44.70
C LYS A 3 -36.79 -15.89 45.01
N LEU A 4 -35.61 -16.03 44.41
CA LEU A 4 -34.73 -17.21 44.53
C LEU A 4 -33.38 -16.92 45.23
N GLY A 5 -33.12 -15.68 45.68
CA GLY A 5 -31.89 -15.34 46.42
C GLY A 5 -30.58 -15.41 45.61
N LEU A 6 -30.64 -15.69 44.30
CA LEU A 6 -29.48 -15.73 43.42
C LEU A 6 -29.18 -14.32 42.88
N SER A 7 -28.04 -13.76 43.26
CA SER A 7 -27.49 -12.53 42.67
C SER A 7 -26.60 -12.91 41.49
N LEU A 8 -27.11 -12.72 40.26
CA LEU A 8 -26.30 -12.86 39.05
C LEU A 8 -25.46 -11.58 38.87
N ALA A 9 -24.15 -11.72 38.81
CA ALA A 9 -23.25 -10.68 38.36
C ALA A 9 -23.38 -10.49 36.85
N LYS A 10 -22.95 -9.33 36.33
CA LYS A 10 -22.93 -9.03 34.90
C LYS A 10 -22.19 -10.10 34.09
N ASP A 11 -21.09 -10.61 34.64
CA ASP A 11 -20.24 -11.60 33.99
C ASP A 11 -20.82 -13.02 34.05
N ASP A 12 -21.85 -13.25 34.86
CA ASP A 12 -22.58 -14.53 34.89
C ASP A 12 -23.59 -14.65 33.73
N ILE A 13 -23.85 -13.55 33.01
CA ILE A 13 -24.82 -13.50 31.91
C ILE A 13 -24.09 -13.76 30.59
N VAL A 14 -24.43 -14.87 29.93
CA VAL A 14 -23.96 -15.17 28.56
C VAL A 14 -24.41 -14.06 27.61
N GLN A 15 -23.47 -13.48 26.86
CA GLN A 15 -23.78 -12.43 25.91
C GLN A 15 -24.68 -12.96 24.78
N LEU A 16 -25.73 -12.20 24.43
CA LEU A 16 -26.64 -12.55 23.32
C LEU A 16 -25.90 -12.90 22.02
N LYS A 17 -24.83 -12.15 21.69
CA LYS A 17 -24.01 -12.40 20.50
C LYS A 17 -23.36 -13.79 20.53
N GLU A 18 -22.87 -14.22 21.69
CA GLU A 18 -22.19 -15.51 21.82
C GLU A 18 -23.18 -16.67 21.78
N ALA A 19 -24.31 -16.57 22.50
CA ALA A 19 -25.38 -17.55 22.41
C ALA A 19 -25.93 -17.68 20.97
N TYR A 20 -26.13 -16.56 20.27
CA TYR A 20 -26.56 -16.57 18.87
C TYR A 20 -25.56 -17.28 17.96
N LYS A 21 -24.26 -17.02 18.13
CA LYS A 21 -23.21 -17.71 17.38
C LYS A 21 -23.19 -19.22 17.66
N TRP A 22 -23.33 -19.65 18.92
CA TRP A 22 -23.37 -21.07 19.27
C TRP A 22 -24.51 -21.81 18.57
N ILE A 23 -25.64 -21.14 18.35
CA ILE A 23 -26.81 -21.71 17.68
C ILE A 23 -26.65 -21.68 16.15
N ILE A 24 -26.19 -20.56 15.60
CA ILE A 24 -26.21 -20.30 14.15
C ILE A 24 -24.97 -20.81 13.43
N HIS A 25 -23.79 -20.77 14.05
CA HIS A 25 -22.55 -21.22 13.39
C HIS A 25 -22.62 -22.68 12.91
N PRO A 26 -23.13 -23.65 13.70
CA PRO A 26 -23.25 -25.04 13.23
C PRO A 26 -24.20 -25.16 12.04
N GLN A 27 -25.34 -24.47 12.08
CA GLN A 27 -26.34 -24.49 11.01
C GLN A 27 -25.77 -23.92 9.71
N LEU A 28 -25.09 -22.77 9.78
CA LEU A 28 -24.41 -22.18 8.61
C LEU A 28 -23.27 -23.07 8.11
N SER A 29 -22.53 -23.71 9.00
CA SER A 29 -21.43 -24.58 8.61
C SER A 29 -21.91 -25.83 7.87
N GLU A 30 -23.04 -26.40 8.32
CA GLU A 30 -23.71 -27.52 7.68
C GLU A 30 -24.27 -27.13 6.31
N GLU A 31 -25.02 -26.04 6.23
CA GLU A 31 -25.66 -25.57 4.99
C GLU A 31 -24.64 -25.18 3.92
N LEU A 32 -23.54 -24.52 4.30
CA LEU A 32 -22.50 -24.08 3.38
C LEU A 32 -21.41 -25.13 3.14
N GLY A 33 -21.41 -26.23 3.91
CA GLY A 33 -20.39 -27.27 3.83
C GLY A 33 -18.97 -26.80 4.20
N VAL A 34 -18.83 -25.74 5.00
CA VAL A 34 -17.54 -25.16 5.40
C VAL A 34 -17.54 -24.82 6.90
N PRO A 35 -16.41 -24.97 7.61
CA PRO A 35 -16.37 -24.68 9.04
C PRO A 35 -16.42 -23.17 9.32
N ALA A 36 -17.09 -22.78 10.40
CA ALA A 36 -16.98 -21.43 10.94
C ALA A 36 -15.59 -21.19 11.58
N ASP A 37 -14.79 -20.31 10.98
CA ASP A 37 -13.47 -19.90 11.49
C ASP A 37 -13.42 -18.37 11.71
N GLY A 38 -13.10 -17.95 12.93
CA GLY A 38 -12.93 -16.55 13.29
C GLY A 38 -11.73 -15.85 12.64
N LYS A 39 -10.83 -16.61 11.99
CA LYS A 39 -9.71 -16.10 11.18
C LYS A 39 -9.96 -16.17 9.68
N SER A 40 -11.14 -16.64 9.26
CA SER A 40 -11.53 -16.69 7.84
C SER A 40 -11.41 -15.30 7.21
N LEU A 41 -10.89 -15.23 5.98
CA LEU A 41 -10.96 -14.02 5.18
C LEU A 41 -12.37 -13.79 4.63
N PHE A 42 -13.16 -14.85 4.44
CA PHE A 42 -14.55 -14.74 4.01
C PHE A 42 -15.46 -14.51 5.22
N GLU A 43 -16.10 -13.35 5.25
CA GLU A 43 -17.02 -12.92 6.30
C GLU A 43 -18.45 -12.86 5.75
N VAL A 44 -19.39 -13.44 6.49
CA VAL A 44 -20.83 -13.22 6.31
C VAL A 44 -21.31 -12.34 7.45
N SER A 45 -21.81 -11.16 7.12
CA SER A 45 -22.33 -10.19 8.08
C SER A 45 -23.85 -10.08 7.96
N VAL A 46 -24.52 -10.04 9.12
CA VAL A 46 -25.96 -9.83 9.22
C VAL A 46 -26.18 -8.65 10.16
N VAL A 47 -26.85 -7.61 9.65
CA VAL A 47 -27.21 -6.43 10.43
C VAL A 47 -28.68 -6.52 10.78
N PHE A 48 -28.98 -6.52 12.08
CA PHE A 48 -30.34 -6.47 12.59
C PHE A 48 -30.68 -5.05 13.04
N ALA A 49 -31.92 -4.63 12.80
CA ALA A 49 -32.49 -3.46 13.43
C ALA A 49 -33.87 -3.75 13.99
N HIS A 50 -34.29 -2.88 14.90
CA HIS A 50 -35.62 -2.94 15.48
C HIS A 50 -36.22 -1.52 15.50
N PRO A 51 -36.94 -1.12 14.43
CA PRO A 51 -37.42 0.26 14.27
C PRO A 51 -38.31 0.74 15.41
N GLU A 52 -39.07 -0.15 16.05
CA GLU A 52 -39.96 0.17 17.18
C GLU A 52 -39.18 0.68 18.41
N THR A 53 -37.92 0.28 18.58
CA THR A 53 -37.11 0.64 19.76
C THR A 53 -35.82 1.38 19.42
N ASP A 54 -35.69 1.93 18.21
CA ASP A 54 -34.45 2.58 17.75
C ASP A 54 -34.09 3.79 18.62
N GLU A 55 -35.10 4.53 19.07
CA GLU A 55 -34.94 5.75 19.87
C GLU A 55 -34.84 5.50 21.38
N GLU A 56 -35.07 4.28 21.85
CA GLU A 56 -35.13 3.97 23.29
C GLU A 56 -33.85 4.45 24.00
N CYS A 57 -32.69 4.19 23.40
CA CYS A 57 -31.41 4.57 24.00
C CYS A 57 -31.07 6.08 23.90
N HIS A 58 -31.87 6.91 23.22
CA HIS A 58 -31.54 8.31 22.97
C HIS A 58 -31.40 9.15 24.25
N PHE A 59 -32.15 8.82 25.30
CA PHE A 59 -32.04 9.50 26.60
C PHE A 59 -30.61 9.40 27.19
N LEU A 60 -29.84 8.35 26.85
CA LEU A 60 -28.47 8.17 27.33
C LEU A 60 -27.54 9.28 26.84
N ALA A 61 -27.83 9.91 25.69
CA ALA A 61 -27.05 11.06 25.24
C ALA A 61 -27.28 12.29 26.13
N THR A 62 -28.43 12.39 26.79
CA THR A 62 -28.71 13.44 27.78
C THR A 62 -28.11 13.08 29.15
N ALA A 63 -28.22 11.82 29.56
CA ALA A 63 -27.70 11.36 30.85
C ALA A 63 -26.16 11.22 30.90
N CYS A 64 -25.53 10.88 29.78
CA CYS A 64 -24.09 10.64 29.65
C CYS A 64 -23.55 11.22 28.32
N PRO A 65 -23.58 12.55 28.13
CA PRO A 65 -23.24 13.19 26.85
C PRO A 65 -21.79 12.95 26.41
N ASP A 66 -20.89 12.71 27.36
CA ASP A 66 -19.48 12.43 27.11
C ASP A 66 -19.24 11.11 26.36
N CYS A 67 -20.20 10.18 26.38
CA CYS A 67 -20.13 8.88 25.69
C CYS A 67 -20.53 8.95 24.21
N PHE A 68 -21.27 9.97 23.76
CA PHE A 68 -21.88 10.06 22.42
C PHE A 68 -21.26 11.15 21.56
N LYS A 69 -19.92 11.26 21.60
CA LYS A 69 -19.19 12.28 20.81
C LYS A 69 -19.16 11.91 19.32
N PRO A 70 -19.40 12.86 18.41
CA PRO A 70 -19.22 12.66 16.98
C PRO A 70 -17.78 12.23 16.66
N ALA A 71 -17.64 11.11 15.95
CA ALA A 71 -16.35 10.68 15.40
C ALA A 71 -16.31 11.00 13.90
N LYS A 72 -15.15 11.41 13.40
CA LYS A 72 -14.94 11.54 11.94
C LYS A 72 -15.29 10.21 11.28
N ASN A 73 -16.11 10.25 10.23
CA ASN A 73 -16.54 9.12 9.39
C ASN A 73 -17.57 8.14 10.01
N LYS A 74 -18.28 8.49 11.08
CA LYS A 74 -19.43 7.68 11.55
C LYS A 74 -20.76 8.33 11.20
N GLN A 75 -21.68 7.55 10.65
CA GLN A 75 -23.05 7.98 10.32
C GLN A 75 -23.93 8.21 11.56
N SER A 76 -23.63 7.53 12.68
CA SER A 76 -24.35 7.71 13.94
C SER A 76 -23.42 7.73 15.16
N VAL A 77 -23.78 8.52 16.16
CA VAL A 77 -23.11 8.56 17.48
C VAL A 77 -23.57 7.41 18.39
N PHE A 78 -24.73 6.81 18.10
CA PHE A 78 -25.30 5.70 18.85
C PHE A 78 -24.75 4.35 18.37
N THR A 79 -23.51 4.07 18.75
CA THR A 79 -22.93 2.73 18.55
C THR A 79 -23.18 1.85 19.77
N ARG A 80 -23.27 0.52 19.59
CA ARG A 80 -23.38 -0.44 20.70
C ARG A 80 -22.35 -0.18 21.81
N MET A 81 -21.11 0.13 21.44
CA MET A 81 -20.04 0.42 22.39
C MET A 81 -20.26 1.72 23.18
N ALA A 82 -20.82 2.77 22.54
CA ALA A 82 -21.17 4.01 23.21
C ALA A 82 -22.31 3.80 24.22
N VAL A 83 -23.34 3.04 23.82
CA VAL A 83 -24.45 2.66 24.71
C VAL A 83 -23.96 1.86 25.91
N ILE A 84 -23.12 0.83 25.71
CA ILE A 84 -22.54 0.04 26.82
C ILE A 84 -21.79 0.95 27.80
N LYS A 85 -20.94 1.86 27.31
CA LYS A 85 -20.21 2.81 28.16
C LYS A 85 -21.12 3.76 28.93
N ALA A 86 -22.23 4.18 28.33
CA ALA A 86 -23.21 5.03 29.00
C ALA A 86 -23.97 4.25 30.08
N LEU A 87 -24.37 3.01 29.80
CA LEU A 87 -25.03 2.12 30.77
C LEU A 87 -24.13 1.76 31.95
N GLU A 88 -22.81 1.69 31.75
CA GLU A 88 -21.84 1.49 32.84
C GLU A 88 -21.64 2.71 33.74
N LYS A 89 -22.01 3.92 33.26
CA LYS A 89 -21.84 5.18 33.99
C LYS A 89 -23.10 5.71 34.64
N ILE A 90 -24.26 5.46 34.05
CA ILE A 90 -25.54 5.98 34.53
C ILE A 90 -25.89 5.38 35.89
N LYS A 91 -26.47 6.19 36.78
CA LYS A 91 -26.99 5.71 38.07
C LYS A 91 -28.25 4.88 37.86
N GLU A 92 -28.43 3.84 38.67
CA GLU A 92 -29.62 2.96 38.59
C GLU A 92 -30.93 3.75 38.69
N GLU A 93 -31.01 4.71 39.60
CA GLU A 93 -32.19 5.57 39.78
C GLU A 93 -32.53 6.38 38.53
N ASP A 94 -31.51 6.89 37.83
CA ASP A 94 -31.69 7.68 36.61
C ASP A 94 -32.05 6.78 35.44
N PHE A 95 -31.50 5.57 35.36
CA PHE A 95 -31.91 4.57 34.38
C PHE A 95 -33.38 4.18 34.53
N LEU A 96 -33.83 3.89 35.77
CA LEU A 96 -35.19 3.45 36.06
C LEU A 96 -36.26 4.54 35.85
N LYS A 97 -35.90 5.82 35.78
CA LYS A 97 -36.81 6.91 35.39
C LYS A 97 -37.22 6.82 33.92
N HIS A 98 -36.35 6.26 33.08
CA HIS A 98 -36.53 6.24 31.63
C HIS A 98 -36.86 4.84 31.09
N PHE A 99 -36.41 3.77 31.77
CA PHE A 99 -36.57 2.40 31.31
C PHE A 99 -37.29 1.50 32.32
N PRO A 100 -38.34 0.79 31.91
CA PRO A 100 -39.01 -0.18 32.77
C PRO A 100 -38.11 -1.38 33.06
N CYS A 101 -38.14 -1.87 34.30
CA CYS A 101 -37.45 -3.08 34.74
C CYS A 101 -38.45 -4.02 35.45
N PRO A 102 -38.85 -5.15 34.84
CA PRO A 102 -38.34 -5.71 33.58
C PRO A 102 -38.78 -4.92 32.33
N PRO A 103 -38.04 -5.05 31.21
CA PRO A 103 -38.40 -4.41 29.95
C PRO A 103 -39.73 -4.96 29.42
N CYS A 104 -40.49 -4.11 28.73
CA CYS A 104 -41.72 -4.52 28.06
C CYS A 104 -41.42 -5.41 26.86
N SER A 105 -42.32 -6.36 26.55
CA SER A 105 -42.22 -7.15 25.33
C SER A 105 -42.54 -6.27 24.12
N PRO A 106 -41.63 -6.17 23.12
CA PRO A 106 -41.91 -5.43 21.89
C PRO A 106 -43.01 -6.14 21.09
N LYS A 107 -43.70 -5.38 20.22
CA LYS A 107 -44.75 -5.95 19.36
C LYS A 107 -44.17 -6.71 18.18
N ASN A 108 -43.04 -6.24 17.66
CA ASN A 108 -42.41 -6.78 16.47
C ASN A 108 -41.09 -7.50 16.79
N LEU A 109 -40.64 -8.34 15.87
CA LEU A 109 -39.31 -8.92 15.91
C LEU A 109 -38.30 -8.00 15.22
N CYS A 110 -37.02 -8.19 15.51
CA CYS A 110 -35.95 -7.56 14.74
C CYS A 110 -36.03 -7.96 13.27
N VAL A 111 -35.73 -7.01 12.39
CA VAL A 111 -35.59 -7.24 10.95
C VAL A 111 -34.12 -7.34 10.58
N ALA A 112 -33.76 -8.28 9.71
CA ALA A 112 -32.45 -8.30 9.09
C ALA A 112 -32.45 -7.22 8.00
N LEU A 113 -31.76 -6.10 8.27
CA LEU A 113 -31.65 -4.99 7.33
C LEU A 113 -30.71 -5.32 6.18
N GLU A 114 -29.58 -5.94 6.50
CA GLU A 114 -28.52 -6.22 5.53
C GLU A 114 -27.95 -7.61 5.79
N ILE A 115 -27.75 -8.36 4.70
CA ILE A 115 -26.99 -9.60 4.68
C ILE A 115 -25.94 -9.43 3.59
N GLN A 116 -24.68 -9.41 3.98
CA GLN A 116 -23.56 -9.20 3.06
C GLN A 116 -22.51 -10.28 3.25
N CYS A 117 -21.82 -10.62 2.17
CA CYS A 117 -20.63 -11.44 2.22
C CYS A 117 -19.48 -10.69 1.57
N ASN A 118 -18.33 -10.68 2.24
CA ASN A 118 -17.13 -10.03 1.76
C ASN A 118 -15.94 -10.96 1.95
N ASN A 119 -14.96 -10.81 1.08
CA ASN A 119 -13.68 -11.48 1.20
C ASN A 119 -12.61 -10.49 1.62
N GLY A 120 -11.77 -10.90 2.56
CA GLY A 120 -10.57 -10.18 2.95
C GLY A 120 -9.65 -9.99 1.75
N ALA A 121 -8.88 -8.91 1.78
CA ALA A 121 -7.97 -8.60 0.68
C ALA A 121 -6.92 -9.69 0.50
N VAL A 122 -6.60 -9.98 -0.77
CA VAL A 122 -5.47 -10.84 -1.15
C VAL A 122 -4.41 -10.01 -1.84
N PHE A 123 -3.17 -10.48 -1.81
CA PHE A 123 -2.03 -9.71 -2.29
C PHE A 123 -1.28 -10.51 -3.35
N VAL A 124 -1.03 -9.86 -4.49
CA VAL A 124 -0.16 -10.38 -5.54
C VAL A 124 1.10 -9.53 -5.56
N ALA A 125 2.27 -10.15 -5.57
CA ALA A 125 3.55 -9.46 -5.70
C ALA A 125 4.32 -9.99 -6.89
N GLY A 126 5.26 -9.18 -7.37
CA GLY A 126 6.18 -9.54 -8.43
C GLY A 126 7.24 -8.47 -8.60
N ARG A 127 7.92 -8.50 -9.75
CA ARG A 127 8.83 -7.43 -10.17
C ARG A 127 8.45 -6.96 -11.56
N TYR A 128 8.47 -5.64 -11.78
CA TYR A 128 8.23 -5.09 -13.11
C TYR A 128 9.51 -4.52 -13.71
N ASN A 129 9.70 -4.75 -15.00
CA ASN A 129 10.53 -3.90 -15.85
C ASN A 129 9.65 -2.85 -16.52
N LYS A 130 10.27 -1.71 -16.78
CA LYS A 130 9.68 -0.62 -17.54
C LYS A 130 10.65 -0.24 -18.64
N TYR A 131 10.22 -0.37 -19.89
CA TYR A 131 11.04 -0.10 -21.07
C TYR A 131 10.72 1.25 -21.71
N SER A 132 9.51 1.76 -21.49
CA SER A 132 9.08 3.08 -22.00
C SER A 132 9.69 4.23 -21.20
N ARG A 133 10.19 5.27 -21.88
CA ARG A 133 10.55 6.58 -21.29
C ARG A 133 9.38 7.58 -21.29
N ASN A 134 8.17 7.13 -21.63
CA ASN A 134 6.97 7.96 -21.65
C ASN A 134 5.79 7.26 -20.94
N LEU A 135 6.08 6.66 -19.79
CA LEU A 135 5.09 5.94 -18.99
C LEU A 135 5.27 6.28 -17.50
N PRO A 136 4.27 6.87 -16.83
CA PRO A 136 4.35 7.07 -15.38
C PRO A 136 4.16 5.74 -14.64
N GLN A 137 4.72 5.62 -13.44
CA GLN A 137 4.53 4.41 -12.62
C GLN A 137 3.07 4.24 -12.16
N THR A 138 2.42 5.34 -11.80
CA THR A 138 1.00 5.40 -11.38
C THR A 138 0.27 6.43 -12.24
N PRO A 139 -1.07 6.38 -12.37
CA PRO A 139 -1.83 7.31 -13.20
C PRO A 139 -1.46 8.77 -12.94
N TRP A 140 -1.07 9.50 -13.98
CA TRP A 140 -0.69 10.89 -13.85
C TRP A 140 -1.85 11.80 -14.25
N ILE A 141 -2.65 12.19 -13.24
CA ILE A 141 -3.82 13.03 -13.39
C ILE A 141 -3.58 14.35 -12.66
N ILE A 142 -3.76 15.48 -13.36
CA ILE A 142 -3.68 16.83 -12.79
C ILE A 142 -5.00 17.52 -13.13
N ASP A 143 -5.70 18.04 -12.12
CA ASP A 143 -6.98 18.74 -12.27
C ASP A 143 -8.04 17.93 -13.05
N GLY A 144 -8.06 16.61 -12.84
CA GLY A 144 -8.97 15.68 -13.52
C GLY A 144 -8.52 15.28 -14.94
N GLU A 145 -7.50 15.92 -15.49
CA GLU A 145 -6.96 15.59 -16.81
C GLU A 145 -5.80 14.62 -16.72
N ARG A 146 -5.91 13.52 -17.48
CA ARG A 146 -4.81 12.56 -17.67
C ARG A 146 -3.71 13.19 -18.52
N LYS A 147 -2.50 13.30 -17.97
CA LYS A 147 -1.34 13.91 -18.64
C LYS A 147 -0.56 12.94 -19.51
N LEU A 148 -0.55 11.66 -19.17
CA LEU A 148 0.02 10.59 -19.99
C LEU A 148 -0.91 9.39 -20.02
N GLU A 149 -0.92 8.70 -21.16
CA GLU A 149 -1.70 7.50 -21.35
C GLU A 149 -1.16 6.35 -20.48
N SER A 150 -2.06 5.75 -19.69
CA SER A 150 -1.80 4.58 -18.86
C SER A 150 -0.68 4.78 -17.82
N SER A 151 -0.31 3.70 -17.14
CA SER A 151 0.75 3.66 -16.16
C SER A 151 1.24 2.22 -15.96
N VAL A 152 2.41 2.05 -15.34
CA VAL A 152 2.90 0.71 -14.94
C VAL A 152 1.85 0.00 -14.08
N GLU A 153 1.27 0.72 -13.13
CA GLU A 153 0.18 0.26 -12.26
C GLU A 153 -0.98 -0.31 -13.08
N GLU A 154 -1.55 0.48 -14.00
CA GLU A 154 -2.73 0.07 -14.79
C GLU A 154 -2.45 -1.13 -15.69
N LEU A 155 -1.29 -1.15 -16.37
CA LEU A 155 -0.91 -2.25 -17.27
C LEU A 155 -0.83 -3.60 -16.54
N ILE A 156 -0.48 -3.58 -15.25
CA ILE A 156 -0.43 -4.79 -14.42
C ILE A 156 -1.79 -5.08 -13.80
N SER A 157 -2.41 -4.08 -13.15
CA SER A 157 -3.58 -4.28 -12.29
C SER A 157 -4.85 -4.64 -13.05
N GLU A 158 -5.03 -4.16 -14.29
CA GLU A 158 -6.22 -4.46 -15.10
C GLU A 158 -6.46 -5.98 -15.24
N HIS A 159 -5.40 -6.73 -15.54
CA HIS A 159 -5.44 -8.17 -15.70
C HIS A 159 -5.71 -8.90 -14.37
N LEU A 160 -5.11 -8.41 -13.27
CA LEU A 160 -5.33 -8.98 -11.95
C LEU A 160 -6.76 -8.75 -11.47
N MET A 161 -7.30 -7.54 -11.67
CA MET A 161 -8.67 -7.20 -11.33
C MET A 161 -9.67 -8.13 -12.03
N ALA A 162 -9.48 -8.37 -13.32
CA ALA A 162 -10.33 -9.29 -14.09
C ALA A 162 -10.21 -10.74 -13.59
N ALA A 163 -8.99 -11.23 -13.33
CA ALA A 163 -8.76 -12.61 -12.90
C ALA A 163 -9.31 -12.91 -11.50
N PHE A 164 -9.09 -11.99 -10.54
CA PHE A 164 -9.52 -12.14 -9.14
C PHE A 164 -10.97 -11.67 -8.90
N LYS A 165 -11.56 -10.97 -9.88
CA LYS A 165 -12.89 -10.35 -9.80
C LYS A 165 -13.03 -9.43 -8.59
N ALA A 166 -11.99 -8.66 -8.29
CA ALA A 166 -11.96 -7.75 -7.15
C ALA A 166 -12.77 -6.46 -7.42
N ASP A 167 -13.16 -5.75 -6.37
CA ASP A 167 -13.88 -4.46 -6.48
C ASP A 167 -12.95 -3.30 -6.78
N SER A 168 -11.77 -3.32 -6.15
CA SER A 168 -10.73 -2.31 -6.33
C SER A 168 -9.37 -2.90 -5.99
N PHE A 169 -8.32 -2.12 -6.22
CA PHE A 169 -6.96 -2.51 -5.86
C PHE A 169 -6.16 -1.34 -5.27
N ASN A 170 -5.13 -1.66 -4.49
CA ASN A 170 -4.09 -0.72 -4.09
C ASN A 170 -2.73 -1.21 -4.59
N PHE A 171 -2.07 -0.41 -5.43
CA PHE A 171 -0.73 -0.69 -5.91
C PHE A 171 0.33 -0.09 -4.97
N SER A 172 1.40 -0.83 -4.74
CA SER A 172 2.55 -0.39 -3.96
C SER A 172 3.83 -0.98 -4.53
N SER A 173 4.94 -0.26 -4.42
CA SER A 173 6.24 -0.68 -4.95
C SER A 173 7.38 -0.28 -4.02
N SER A 174 8.53 -0.96 -4.13
CA SER A 174 9.74 -0.58 -3.38
C SER A 174 10.42 0.62 -4.06
N GLY A 175 9.90 1.82 -3.79
CA GLY A 175 10.31 3.06 -4.43
C GLY A 175 9.68 3.31 -5.80
N ARG A 176 10.17 4.33 -6.49
CA ARG A 176 9.63 4.84 -7.77
C ARG A 176 10.73 5.46 -8.64
N GLU A 177 10.53 5.40 -9.94
CA GLU A 177 11.30 6.12 -10.96
C GLU A 177 10.48 7.21 -11.67
N ASP A 178 11.17 8.19 -12.27
CA ASP A 178 10.55 9.23 -13.08
C ASP A 178 9.98 8.64 -14.40
N VAL A 179 9.13 9.41 -15.09
CA VAL A 179 8.45 8.99 -16.34
C VAL A 179 9.45 8.57 -17.43
N ASP A 180 10.55 9.31 -17.55
CA ASP A 180 11.62 9.15 -18.54
C ASP A 180 12.68 8.10 -18.18
N VAL A 181 12.54 7.45 -17.02
CA VAL A 181 13.49 6.47 -16.50
C VAL A 181 12.99 5.05 -16.76
N ARG A 182 13.85 4.21 -17.34
CA ARG A 182 13.57 2.77 -17.49
C ARG A 182 13.93 2.02 -16.22
N THR A 183 13.35 0.84 -16.04
CA THR A 183 13.73 -0.11 -15.00
C THR A 183 14.02 -1.46 -15.63
N LEU A 184 15.28 -1.84 -15.65
CA LEU A 184 15.86 -2.98 -16.35
C LEU A 184 16.24 -4.08 -15.36
N GLY A 185 17.12 -4.99 -15.79
CA GLY A 185 17.56 -6.15 -15.00
C GLY A 185 16.37 -6.95 -14.45
N ASN A 186 16.48 -7.32 -13.17
CA ASN A 186 15.44 -8.06 -12.45
C ASN A 186 14.17 -7.23 -12.18
N GLY A 187 14.17 -5.92 -12.46
CA GLY A 187 13.00 -5.09 -12.25
C GLY A 187 12.81 -4.64 -10.81
N ARG A 188 11.80 -3.77 -10.60
CA ARG A 188 11.44 -3.24 -9.29
C ARG A 188 10.35 -4.11 -8.63
N PRO A 189 10.50 -4.47 -7.35
CA PRO A 189 9.45 -5.12 -6.57
C PRO A 189 8.16 -4.29 -6.50
N PHE A 190 7.02 -4.97 -6.67
CA PHE A 190 5.69 -4.40 -6.46
C PHE A 190 4.76 -5.37 -5.75
N ALA A 191 3.69 -4.85 -5.19
CA ALA A 191 2.56 -5.57 -4.62
C ALA A 191 1.25 -4.88 -5.00
N ILE A 192 0.22 -5.68 -5.27
CA ILE A 192 -1.15 -5.23 -5.52
C ILE A 192 -2.04 -5.90 -4.48
N GLU A 193 -2.65 -5.10 -3.62
CA GLU A 193 -3.75 -5.49 -2.75
C GLU A 193 -5.04 -5.51 -3.57
N LEU A 194 -5.72 -6.64 -3.64
CA LEU A 194 -7.00 -6.80 -4.33
C LEU A 194 -8.10 -6.84 -3.28
N VAL A 195 -9.02 -5.87 -3.33
CA VAL A 195 -10.07 -5.67 -2.34
C VAL A 195 -11.31 -6.46 -2.73
N ASN A 196 -11.86 -7.22 -1.79
CA ASN A 196 -13.05 -8.05 -1.96
C ASN A 196 -13.02 -8.99 -3.19
N PRO A 197 -11.98 -9.82 -3.36
CA PRO A 197 -11.86 -10.75 -4.49
C PRO A 197 -12.88 -11.89 -4.41
N ARG A 198 -13.46 -12.27 -5.55
CA ARG A 198 -14.41 -13.42 -5.64
C ARG A 198 -13.72 -14.70 -6.08
N ARG A 199 -12.46 -14.60 -6.51
CA ARG A 199 -11.59 -15.74 -6.75
C ARG A 199 -10.26 -15.48 -6.04
N ILE A 200 -9.89 -16.37 -5.13
CA ILE A 200 -8.66 -16.25 -4.31
C ILE A 200 -7.71 -17.44 -4.44
N HIS A 201 -8.19 -18.55 -5.00
CA HIS A 201 -7.39 -19.74 -5.23
C HIS A 201 -6.84 -19.74 -6.65
N PHE A 202 -5.52 -19.75 -6.75
CA PHE A 202 -4.77 -19.85 -7.98
C PHE A 202 -3.62 -20.83 -7.76
N THR A 203 -3.47 -21.76 -8.69
CA THR A 203 -2.29 -22.62 -8.76
C THR A 203 -1.07 -21.84 -9.24
N ALA A 204 0.14 -22.39 -9.04
CA ALA A 204 1.37 -21.78 -9.57
C ALA A 204 1.33 -21.64 -11.10
N GLU A 205 0.75 -22.61 -11.81
CA GLU A 205 0.60 -22.57 -13.26
C GLU A 205 -0.35 -21.45 -13.71
N GLU A 206 -1.47 -21.25 -13.00
CA GLU A 206 -2.39 -20.15 -13.29
C GLU A 206 -1.76 -18.77 -13.03
N MET A 207 -0.98 -18.63 -11.96
CA MET A 207 -0.23 -17.40 -11.69
C MET A 207 0.82 -17.12 -12.78
N LYS A 208 1.52 -18.17 -13.24
CA LYS A 208 2.45 -18.07 -14.37
C LYS A 208 1.74 -17.69 -15.67
N GLY A 209 0.56 -18.26 -15.93
CA GLY A 209 -0.29 -17.89 -17.07
C GLY A 209 -0.73 -16.43 -17.02
N LEU A 210 -1.09 -15.93 -15.82
CA LEU A 210 -1.47 -14.53 -15.61
C LEU A 210 -0.28 -13.58 -15.85
N GLN A 211 0.91 -13.94 -15.39
CA GLN A 211 2.15 -13.24 -15.71
C GLN A 211 2.39 -13.17 -17.23
N GLN A 212 2.21 -14.27 -17.95
CA GLN A 212 2.36 -14.28 -19.40
C GLN A 212 1.30 -13.42 -20.11
N THR A 213 0.08 -13.39 -19.59
CA THR A 213 -0.98 -12.52 -20.10
C THR A 213 -0.58 -11.05 -20.00
N ILE A 214 -0.12 -10.61 -18.82
CA ILE A 214 0.39 -9.24 -18.60
C ILE A 214 1.59 -8.95 -19.50
N ASN A 215 2.50 -9.92 -19.65
CA ASN A 215 3.67 -9.75 -20.52
C ASN A 215 3.27 -9.61 -21.99
N ASN A 216 2.23 -10.30 -22.44
CA ASN A 216 1.81 -10.28 -23.85
C ASN A 216 0.90 -9.07 -24.17
N SER A 217 0.34 -8.40 -23.16
CA SER A 217 -0.55 -7.26 -23.34
C SER A 217 0.17 -5.94 -23.62
N SER A 218 1.48 -5.84 -23.34
CA SER A 218 2.25 -4.62 -23.54
C SER A 218 3.73 -4.88 -23.81
N ASP A 219 4.33 -4.02 -24.63
CA ASP A 219 5.77 -3.89 -24.82
C ASP A 219 6.41 -2.87 -23.86
N LYS A 220 5.60 -2.00 -23.24
CA LYS A 220 6.06 -0.93 -22.34
C LYS A 220 6.58 -1.47 -21.00
N ILE A 221 6.07 -2.61 -20.55
CA ILE A 221 6.44 -3.27 -19.29
C ILE A 221 6.53 -4.79 -19.47
N LYS A 222 7.26 -5.43 -18.57
CA LYS A 222 7.18 -6.89 -18.34
C LYS A 222 7.15 -7.14 -16.84
N VAL A 223 6.47 -8.19 -16.40
CA VAL A 223 6.46 -8.67 -15.03
C VAL A 223 7.10 -10.05 -14.93
N ARG A 224 7.74 -10.29 -13.78
CA ARG A 224 8.31 -11.58 -13.38
C ARG A 224 7.99 -11.86 -11.91
N ASP A 225 8.25 -13.08 -11.47
CA ASP A 225 8.09 -13.54 -10.08
C ASP A 225 6.68 -13.33 -9.53
N LEU A 226 5.65 -13.36 -10.40
CA LEU A 226 4.28 -13.08 -10.00
C LEU A 226 3.72 -14.19 -9.10
N GLN A 227 3.38 -13.84 -7.87
CA GLN A 227 2.96 -14.80 -6.84
C GLN A 227 1.99 -14.19 -5.84
N LEU A 228 1.21 -15.05 -5.19
CA LEU A 228 0.41 -14.67 -4.03
C LEU A 228 1.31 -14.48 -2.82
N VAL A 229 1.09 -13.40 -2.07
CA VAL A 229 1.81 -13.10 -0.83
C VAL A 229 0.84 -12.73 0.29
N THR A 230 1.34 -12.74 1.52
CA THR A 230 0.59 -12.28 2.69
C THR A 230 0.80 -10.79 2.94
N ARG A 231 -0.11 -10.17 3.69
CA ARG A 231 0.02 -8.77 4.10
C ARG A 231 1.34 -8.47 4.83
N SER A 232 1.81 -9.40 5.67
CA SER A 232 3.07 -9.23 6.41
C SER A 232 4.29 -9.19 5.49
N ALA A 233 4.25 -9.88 4.35
CA ALA A 233 5.34 -9.90 3.38
C ALA A 233 5.60 -8.51 2.75
N ILE A 234 4.56 -7.66 2.67
CA ILE A 234 4.64 -6.33 2.07
C ILE A 234 5.47 -5.36 2.93
N GLY A 235 5.58 -5.59 4.25
CA GLY A 235 6.44 -4.78 5.13
C GLY A 235 7.90 -4.75 4.65
N ARG A 236 8.41 -5.90 4.16
CA ARG A 236 9.77 -6.05 3.63
C ARG A 236 10.04 -5.18 2.40
N MET A 237 9.00 -4.87 1.64
CA MET A 237 9.10 -3.99 0.46
C MET A 237 9.40 -2.54 0.86
N LYS A 238 8.81 -2.07 1.97
CA LYS A 238 9.02 -0.71 2.51
C LYS A 238 10.41 -0.56 3.11
N GLU A 239 10.87 -1.55 3.88
CA GLU A 239 12.25 -1.62 4.39
C GLU A 239 13.26 -1.56 3.22
N GLY A 240 12.97 -2.29 2.14
CA GLY A 240 13.75 -2.27 0.91
C GLY A 240 13.85 -0.90 0.23
N GLU A 241 12.82 -0.07 0.34
CA GLU A 241 12.81 1.27 -0.25
C GLU A 241 13.82 2.18 0.45
N GLU A 242 13.86 2.12 1.79
CA GLU A 242 14.62 3.02 2.66
C GLU A 242 16.08 2.62 2.85
N GLU A 243 16.38 1.31 2.86
CA GLU A 243 17.71 0.83 3.26
C GLU A 243 18.54 0.31 2.09
N LYS A 244 17.91 -0.37 1.12
CA LYS A 244 18.66 -1.13 0.12
C LYS A 244 19.26 -0.26 -0.95
N THR A 245 20.39 -0.69 -1.49
CA THR A 245 21.07 0.00 -2.57
C THR A 245 20.32 -0.13 -3.89
N LYS A 246 20.58 0.82 -4.79
CA LYS A 246 20.06 0.81 -6.15
C LYS A 246 21.22 1.03 -7.12
N THR A 247 21.17 0.36 -8.26
CA THR A 247 22.16 0.49 -9.33
C THR A 247 21.53 1.18 -10.52
N TYR A 248 22.26 2.08 -11.15
CA TYR A 248 21.79 2.87 -12.28
C TYR A 248 22.81 2.88 -13.41
N SER A 249 22.33 3.16 -14.63
CA SER A 249 23.14 3.57 -15.77
C SER A 249 22.65 4.92 -16.27
N ALA A 250 23.56 5.88 -16.41
CA ALA A 250 23.26 7.23 -16.87
C ALA A 250 24.06 7.54 -18.13
N LEU A 251 23.41 8.01 -19.19
CA LEU A 251 24.09 8.64 -20.33
C LEU A 251 24.32 10.10 -19.99
N ILE A 252 25.58 10.52 -19.93
CA ILE A 252 25.99 11.85 -19.49
C ILE A 252 26.57 12.60 -20.68
N TRP A 253 26.17 13.85 -20.83
CA TRP A 253 26.75 14.83 -21.74
C TRP A 253 27.66 15.79 -20.97
N THR A 254 28.76 16.23 -21.60
CA THR A 254 29.66 17.27 -21.06
C THR A 254 29.82 18.44 -22.02
N ASP A 255 29.92 19.66 -21.48
CA ASP A 255 30.14 20.88 -22.28
C ASP A 255 31.53 20.94 -22.90
N LYS A 256 32.54 20.45 -22.19
CA LYS A 256 33.93 20.34 -22.64
C LYS A 256 34.15 18.97 -23.29
N ALA A 257 34.98 18.97 -24.32
CA ALA A 257 35.49 17.73 -24.91
C ALA A 257 36.28 16.94 -23.86
N ILE A 258 36.01 15.65 -23.73
CA ILE A 258 36.65 14.71 -22.83
C ILE A 258 37.38 13.62 -23.62
N GLN A 259 38.41 13.04 -23.01
CA GLN A 259 39.05 11.80 -23.42
C GLN A 259 38.78 10.71 -22.38
N LYS A 260 39.14 9.47 -22.72
CA LYS A 260 38.92 8.32 -21.82
C LYS A 260 39.62 8.49 -20.47
N GLU A 261 40.80 9.09 -20.47
CA GLU A 261 41.62 9.32 -19.27
C GLU A 261 40.99 10.37 -18.34
N ASP A 262 40.22 11.32 -18.88
CA ASP A 262 39.59 12.40 -18.10
C ASP A 262 38.48 11.91 -17.18
N ILE A 263 37.87 10.77 -17.49
CA ILE A 263 36.78 10.17 -16.68
C ILE A 263 37.22 8.94 -15.90
N ALA A 264 38.40 8.38 -16.20
CA ALA A 264 38.89 7.13 -15.60
C ALA A 264 38.99 7.21 -14.06
N PHE A 265 39.31 8.38 -13.51
CA PHE A 265 39.42 8.57 -12.06
C PHE A 265 38.08 8.37 -11.32
N LEU A 266 36.93 8.51 -11.99
CA LEU A 266 35.62 8.29 -11.39
C LEU A 266 35.48 6.83 -10.91
N ASP A 267 36.13 5.89 -11.59
CA ASP A 267 36.11 4.47 -11.27
C ASP A 267 36.80 4.16 -9.93
N ASP A 268 37.76 4.99 -9.52
CA ASP A 268 38.53 4.82 -8.27
C ASP A 268 37.81 5.42 -7.06
N ILE A 269 36.82 6.29 -7.27
CA ILE A 269 36.04 6.89 -6.19
C ILE A 269 35.08 5.86 -5.59
N LYS A 270 35.24 5.56 -4.30
CA LYS A 270 34.38 4.67 -3.52
C LYS A 270 33.79 5.40 -2.33
N GLU A 271 32.56 5.03 -1.95
CA GLU A 271 31.86 5.58 -0.78
C GLU A 271 31.83 7.13 -0.77
N LEU A 272 31.60 7.73 -1.93
CA LEU A 272 31.54 9.19 -2.09
C LEU A 272 30.35 9.73 -1.31
N LYS A 273 30.64 10.49 -0.25
CA LYS A 273 29.62 11.25 0.48
C LYS A 273 29.27 12.52 -0.30
N LEU A 274 27.97 12.77 -0.43
CA LEU A 274 27.45 14.01 -0.99
C LEU A 274 26.31 14.56 -0.17
N ASP A 275 26.15 15.88 -0.19
CA ASP A 275 25.04 16.59 0.38
C ASP A 275 24.08 17.00 -0.73
N GLN A 276 22.86 16.46 -0.68
CA GLN A 276 21.78 16.81 -1.60
C GLN A 276 20.74 17.65 -0.87
N LYS A 277 20.57 18.91 -1.30
CA LYS A 277 19.33 19.63 -1.01
C LYS A 277 18.19 18.98 -1.79
N THR A 278 16.99 19.04 -1.23
CA THR A 278 15.76 18.52 -1.88
C THR A 278 15.64 19.13 -3.29
N PRO A 279 15.68 18.35 -4.39
CA PRO A 279 15.80 18.88 -5.74
C PRO A 279 14.75 19.93 -6.11
N LEU A 280 15.11 20.93 -6.91
CA LEU A 280 14.21 22.02 -7.29
C LEU A 280 12.88 21.50 -7.86
N ARG A 281 12.96 20.52 -8.77
CA ARG A 281 11.80 19.92 -9.45
C ARG A 281 10.81 19.17 -8.55
N VAL A 282 11.15 18.91 -7.28
CA VAL A 282 10.25 18.26 -6.31
C VAL A 282 9.93 19.13 -5.09
N LEU A 283 10.42 20.38 -5.04
CA LEU A 283 10.19 21.28 -3.91
C LEU A 283 8.72 21.61 -3.67
N HIS A 284 7.88 21.56 -4.71
CA HIS A 284 6.43 21.74 -4.57
C HIS A 284 5.74 20.59 -3.84
N ARG A 285 6.40 19.44 -3.70
CA ARG A 285 5.86 18.21 -3.07
C ARG A 285 6.59 17.79 -1.81
N ARG A 286 7.82 18.26 -1.60
CA ARG A 286 8.70 17.80 -0.51
C ARG A 286 9.27 19.00 0.24
N PRO A 287 9.35 18.93 1.58
CA PRO A 287 9.96 20.01 2.36
C PRO A 287 11.45 20.15 2.02
N LEU A 288 11.93 21.39 2.02
CA LEU A 288 13.33 21.68 1.83
C LEU A 288 14.16 21.09 2.97
N ALA A 289 15.01 20.13 2.64
CA ALA A 289 15.98 19.54 3.56
C ALA A 289 17.28 19.21 2.82
N VAL A 290 18.40 19.20 3.56
CA VAL A 290 19.70 18.68 3.11
C VAL A 290 19.83 17.25 3.62
N ARG A 291 20.21 16.32 2.75
CA ARG A 291 20.41 14.91 3.10
C ARG A 291 21.79 14.47 2.63
N CYS A 292 22.57 13.90 3.55
CA CYS A 292 23.81 13.22 3.19
C CYS A 292 23.46 11.89 2.53
N ARG A 293 24.09 11.61 1.39
CA ARG A 293 23.93 10.40 0.58
C ARG A 293 25.29 9.85 0.22
N ILE A 294 25.31 8.59 -0.19
CA ILE A 294 26.54 7.88 -0.54
C ILE A 294 26.39 7.29 -1.95
N ILE A 295 27.38 7.55 -2.80
CA ILE A 295 27.63 6.75 -4.01
C ILE A 295 28.67 5.70 -3.62
N HIS A 296 28.26 4.44 -3.57
CA HIS A 296 29.13 3.34 -3.15
C HIS A 296 30.23 3.10 -4.18
N THR A 297 29.83 3.00 -5.46
CA THR A 297 30.75 2.78 -6.57
C THR A 297 30.28 3.51 -7.81
N MET A 298 31.25 3.88 -8.65
CA MET A 298 31.05 4.34 -10.02
C MET A 298 31.92 3.52 -10.98
N LYS A 299 31.49 3.42 -12.23
CA LYS A 299 32.25 2.88 -13.35
C LYS A 299 31.87 3.63 -14.63
N SER A 300 32.85 4.17 -15.33
CA SER A 300 32.69 4.97 -16.52
C SER A 300 32.95 4.15 -17.80
N GLU A 301 32.17 4.43 -18.84
CA GLU A 301 32.32 3.89 -20.17
C GLU A 301 32.33 5.07 -21.15
N TYR A 302 33.51 5.38 -21.69
CA TYR A 302 33.67 6.42 -22.70
C TYR A 302 32.90 6.08 -23.99
N ILE A 303 32.22 7.07 -24.58
CA ILE A 303 31.48 6.91 -25.84
C ILE A 303 32.12 7.79 -26.92
N ASP A 304 32.16 9.10 -26.69
CA ASP A 304 32.75 10.09 -27.59
C ASP A 304 33.20 11.34 -26.82
N GLU A 305 33.67 12.36 -27.54
CA GLU A 305 34.25 13.57 -26.94
C GLU A 305 33.28 14.33 -26.03
N HIS A 306 31.97 14.13 -26.14
CA HIS A 306 30.98 14.82 -25.30
C HIS A 306 30.06 13.89 -24.54
N HIS A 307 30.28 12.57 -24.61
CA HIS A 307 29.40 11.60 -23.99
C HIS A 307 30.16 10.45 -23.34
N PHE A 308 29.66 10.04 -22.18
CA PHE A 308 30.05 8.79 -21.55
C PHE A 308 28.86 8.21 -20.78
N ARG A 309 28.90 6.90 -20.54
CA ARG A 309 27.94 6.21 -19.70
C ARG A 309 28.54 6.00 -18.31
N LEU A 310 27.78 6.34 -17.28
CA LEU A 310 28.16 6.17 -15.88
C LEU A 310 27.27 5.12 -15.24
N HIS A 311 27.87 4.02 -14.81
CA HIS A 311 27.24 3.02 -13.97
C HIS A 311 27.52 3.35 -12.51
N LEU A 312 26.49 3.38 -11.68
CA LEU A 312 26.62 3.79 -10.28
C LEU A 312 25.77 2.94 -9.35
N LYS A 313 26.32 2.61 -8.19
CA LYS A 313 25.59 1.99 -7.07
C LYS A 313 25.46 3.00 -5.95
N THR A 314 24.23 3.27 -5.49
CA THR A 314 23.97 4.34 -4.51
C THR A 314 23.19 3.85 -3.31
N GLN A 315 23.30 4.62 -2.22
CA GLN A 315 22.36 4.57 -1.12
C GLN A 315 20.93 4.82 -1.62
N ALA A 316 19.95 4.29 -0.90
CA ALA A 316 18.54 4.58 -1.11
C ALA A 316 18.23 6.10 -1.07
N GLY A 317 17.32 6.53 -1.94
CA GLY A 317 16.84 7.92 -1.97
C GLY A 317 17.87 8.95 -2.44
N THR A 318 18.95 8.53 -3.10
CA THR A 318 19.87 9.43 -3.82
C THR A 318 19.23 9.88 -5.13
N TYR A 319 19.25 11.19 -5.38
CA TYR A 319 18.72 11.78 -6.61
C TYR A 319 19.80 11.83 -7.69
N ILE A 320 19.74 10.89 -8.64
CA ILE A 320 20.82 10.65 -9.60
C ILE A 320 20.98 11.80 -10.60
N LYS A 321 19.88 12.33 -11.14
CA LYS A 321 19.92 13.46 -12.09
C LYS A 321 20.68 14.63 -11.48
N GLU A 322 20.31 14.99 -10.26
CA GLU A 322 20.93 16.09 -9.51
C GLU A 322 22.36 15.79 -9.05
N PHE A 323 22.75 14.52 -8.87
CA PHE A 323 24.16 14.17 -8.69
C PHE A 323 24.97 14.39 -9.97
N VAL A 324 24.38 14.21 -11.16
CA VAL A 324 25.06 14.49 -12.43
C VAL A 324 25.20 16.00 -12.66
N HIS A 325 24.08 16.72 -12.80
CA HIS A 325 24.07 18.13 -13.19
C HIS A 325 24.31 19.12 -12.05
N GLY A 326 24.28 18.65 -10.80
CA GLY A 326 24.58 19.44 -9.61
C GLY A 326 23.44 20.34 -9.11
N ASP A 327 22.33 20.44 -9.84
CA ASP A 327 21.13 21.22 -9.49
C ASP A 327 21.49 22.67 -9.11
N PHE A 328 22.28 23.35 -9.96
CA PHE A 328 22.83 24.68 -9.71
C PHE A 328 23.64 24.77 -8.41
N GLY A 329 24.41 23.73 -8.09
CA GLY A 329 25.24 23.64 -6.88
C GLY A 329 24.47 23.28 -5.62
N ARG A 330 23.23 22.80 -5.73
CA ARG A 330 22.42 22.29 -4.60
C ARG A 330 22.75 20.85 -4.22
N THR A 331 23.47 20.13 -5.09
CA THR A 331 24.10 18.84 -4.80
C THR A 331 25.63 18.99 -4.84
N LYS A 332 26.32 18.61 -3.76
CA LYS A 332 27.79 18.71 -3.68
C LYS A 332 28.43 17.49 -2.97
N PRO A 333 29.47 16.86 -3.54
CA PRO A 333 29.93 17.02 -4.92
C PRO A 333 28.90 16.47 -5.93
N SER A 334 28.99 16.94 -7.17
CA SER A 334 28.30 16.44 -8.37
C SER A 334 29.30 16.00 -9.44
N VAL A 335 28.87 15.23 -10.45
CA VAL A 335 29.71 14.83 -11.59
C VAL A 335 30.31 16.06 -12.27
N GLY A 336 29.50 17.10 -12.53
CA GLY A 336 30.04 18.35 -13.11
C GLY A 336 31.13 18.99 -12.24
N SER A 337 30.96 19.01 -10.91
CA SER A 337 32.01 19.54 -10.02
C SER A 337 33.26 18.65 -9.97
N LEU A 338 33.11 17.33 -10.11
CA LEU A 338 34.22 16.39 -10.12
C LEU A 338 35.04 16.51 -11.41
N LEU A 339 34.37 16.69 -12.55
CA LEU A 339 35.01 16.87 -13.87
C LEU A 339 35.44 18.32 -14.15
N ASN A 340 35.11 19.26 -13.27
CA ASN A 340 35.32 20.70 -13.49
C ASN A 340 34.74 21.18 -14.85
N SER A 341 33.54 20.69 -15.17
CA SER A 341 32.81 20.86 -16.43
C SER A 341 31.31 20.91 -16.16
N THR A 342 30.54 21.51 -17.07
CA THR A 342 29.08 21.35 -17.02
C THR A 342 28.73 19.96 -17.51
N ALA A 343 28.00 19.20 -16.71
CA ALA A 343 27.49 17.89 -17.09
C ALA A 343 25.96 17.89 -17.03
N ASP A 344 25.32 17.18 -17.95
CA ASP A 344 23.87 16.93 -17.89
C ASP A 344 23.57 15.46 -18.19
N ILE A 345 22.37 15.01 -17.80
CA ILE A 345 21.93 13.63 -17.94
C ILE A 345 20.92 13.52 -19.08
N LEU A 346 21.26 12.76 -20.12
CA LEU A 346 20.39 12.55 -21.28
C LEU A 346 19.44 11.38 -21.07
N GLU A 347 19.94 10.31 -20.46
CA GLU A 347 19.17 9.09 -20.20
C GLU A 347 19.52 8.52 -18.84
N LEU A 348 18.54 7.91 -18.18
CA LEU A 348 18.73 7.22 -16.91
C LEU A 348 17.94 5.92 -16.89
N ASP A 349 18.60 4.86 -16.43
CA ASP A 349 18.02 3.54 -16.23
C ASP A 349 18.31 3.06 -14.81
N VAL A 350 17.32 2.41 -14.19
CA VAL A 350 17.51 1.61 -12.99
C VAL A 350 17.91 0.20 -13.45
N GLU A 351 19.11 -0.24 -13.10
CA GLU A 351 19.62 -1.56 -13.46
C GLU A 351 19.28 -2.62 -12.41
N SER A 352 19.32 -2.24 -11.13
CA SER A 352 18.94 -3.12 -10.03
C SER A 352 18.31 -2.37 -8.87
N VAL A 353 17.36 -3.05 -8.22
CA VAL A 353 16.81 -2.66 -6.92
C VAL A 353 17.12 -3.81 -5.98
N ASP A 354 18.10 -3.62 -5.09
CA ASP A 354 18.77 -4.70 -4.33
C ASP A 354 17.93 -5.14 -3.12
N VAL A 355 16.70 -5.56 -3.37
CA VAL A 355 15.72 -5.99 -2.36
C VAL A 355 15.44 -7.46 -2.56
N ASP A 356 15.76 -8.33 -1.59
CA ASP A 356 15.52 -9.78 -1.72
C ASP A 356 14.06 -10.17 -1.43
N TRP A 357 13.14 -9.47 -2.08
CA TRP A 357 11.69 -9.67 -2.01
C TRP A 357 10.99 -9.07 -3.24
N PRO A 358 9.93 -9.70 -3.80
CA PRO A 358 9.46 -11.04 -3.48
C PRO A 358 10.50 -12.12 -3.85
N PRO A 359 10.39 -13.35 -3.31
CA PRO A 359 11.25 -14.45 -3.71
C PRO A 359 11.23 -14.64 -5.23
N ALA A 360 12.40 -14.81 -5.85
CA ALA A 360 12.48 -15.15 -7.26
C ALA A 360 11.85 -16.53 -7.49
N LEU A 361 11.11 -16.68 -8.59
CA LEU A 361 10.53 -17.96 -8.98
C LEU A 361 11.41 -18.61 -10.05
N ASP A 362 11.58 -19.92 -9.97
CA ASP A 362 12.19 -20.67 -11.06
C ASP A 362 11.26 -20.63 -12.29
N ASN A 363 11.86 -20.44 -13.46
CA ASN A 363 11.13 -20.26 -14.72
C ASN A 363 10.27 -21.47 -15.11
#